data_AF-A0A523J692-F1
#
_entry.id   AF-A0A523J692-F1
#
_cell.length_a   1.000
_cell.length_b   1.000
_cell.length_c   1.000
_cell.angle_alpha   90.00
_cell.angle_beta   90.00
_cell.angle_gamma   90.00
#
_symmetry.space_group_name_H-M   'P 1'
#
loop_
_entity.id
_entity.type
_entity.pdbx_description
1 polymer ?
#
loop_
_entity_poly.entity_id
_entity_poly.type
_entity_poly.pdbx_seq_one_letter_code
_entity_poly.pdbx_strand_id
1 'polypeptide(L)' 'MQSINLAIHSIYLATEGEGVHIGRPQIFVRFQGCDIGCRNCDSKETWAFK' A
#
# COMPACT_ATOMS: atom_id res chain seq x y z
N MET A 1 12.45 23.89 5.19
CA MET A 1 11.55 22.73 5.00
C MET A 1 12.41 21.59 4.51
N GLN A 2 12.46 20.49 5.26
CA GLN A 2 13.24 19.31 4.89
C GLN A 2 12.38 18.41 4.00
N SER A 3 12.88 18.00 2.84
CA SER A 3 12.15 17.07 1.97
C SER A 3 12.02 15.72 2.65
N ILE A 4 10.79 15.20 2.70
CA ILE A 4 10.50 13.83 3.15
C ILE A 4 10.45 12.95 1.91
N ASN A 5 11.32 11.96 1.83
CA ASN A 5 11.25 10.92 0.82
C ASN A 5 10.38 9.78 1.35
N LEU A 6 9.32 9.44 0.61
CA LEU A 6 8.44 8.32 0.90
C LEU A 6 8.71 7.20 -0.10
N ALA A 7 8.92 5.97 0.39
CA ALA A 7 9.06 4.79 -0.45
C ALA A 7 7.67 4.30 -0.88
N ILE A 8 7.32 4.53 -2.14
CA ILE A 8 6.01 4.19 -2.71
C ILE A 8 6.16 3.01 -3.67
N HIS A 9 5.38 1.96 -3.43
CA HIS A 9 5.32 0.78 -4.31
C HIS A 9 4.44 1.05 -5.54
N SER A 10 3.24 1.59 -5.33
CA SER A 10 2.28 1.84 -6.41
C SER A 10 1.27 2.93 -6.05
N ILE A 11 0.84 3.67 -7.07
CA ILE A 11 -0.28 4.61 -6.99
C ILE A 11 -1.25 4.30 -8.13
N TYR A 12 -2.53 4.07 -7.81
CA TYR A 12 -3.53 3.77 -8.83
C TYR A 12 -4.94 4.14 -8.38
N LEU A 13 -5.82 4.38 -9.35
CA LEU A 13 -7.25 4.57 -9.14
C LEU A 13 -7.96 3.21 -9.21
N ALA A 14 -8.73 2.87 -8.19
CA ALA A 14 -9.56 1.68 -8.18
C ALA A 14 -10.83 1.91 -7.33
N THR A 15 -11.69 0.90 -7.27
CA THR A 15 -12.83 0.87 -6.35
C THR A 15 -12.43 0.05 -5.12
N GLU A 16 -12.76 0.53 -3.92
CA GLU A 16 -12.46 -0.19 -2.66
C GLU A 16 -13.16 -1.56 -2.64
N GLY A 17 -12.39 -2.60 -2.31
CA GLY A 17 -12.83 -3.98 -2.33
C GLY A 17 -13.34 -4.48 -0.98
N GLU A 18 -13.06 -3.76 0.11
CA GLU A 18 -13.31 -4.25 1.47
C GLU A 18 -13.86 -3.17 2.44
N GLY A 19 -14.33 -3.61 3.60
CA GLY A 19 -14.73 -2.74 4.71
C GLY A 19 -15.96 -1.85 4.45
N VAL A 20 -16.05 -0.75 5.20
CA VAL A 20 -17.22 0.16 5.21
C VAL A 20 -17.35 1.03 3.96
N HIS A 21 -16.29 1.12 3.16
CA HIS A 21 -16.24 1.92 1.93
C HIS A 21 -16.21 1.06 0.67
N ILE A 22 -16.47 -0.25 0.78
CA ILE A 22 -16.57 -1.16 -0.36
C ILE A 22 -17.46 -0.57 -1.47
N GLY A 23 -16.97 -0.61 -2.70
CA GLY A 23 -17.66 -0.03 -3.86
C GLY A 23 -17.38 1.45 -4.12
N ARG A 24 -16.64 2.15 -3.25
CA ARG A 24 -16.28 3.57 -3.45
C ARG A 24 -15.02 3.73 -4.31
N PRO A 25 -15.01 4.59 -5.36
CA PRO A 25 -13.79 4.93 -6.10
C PRO A 25 -12.79 5.70 -5.23
N GLN A 26 -11.51 5.29 -5.25
CA GLN A 26 -10.43 5.84 -4.43
C GLN A 26 -9.08 5.75 -5.14
N ILE A 27 -8.19 6.69 -4.81
CA ILE A 27 -6.77 6.59 -5.17
C ILE A 27 -6.05 5.83 -4.06
N PHE A 28 -5.48 4.68 -4.41
CA PHE A 28 -4.66 3.89 -3.50
C PHE A 28 -3.21 4.34 -3.60
N VAL A 29 -2.59 4.56 -2.44
CA VAL A 29 -1.15 4.80 -2.31
C VAL A 29 -0.59 3.68 -1.46
N ARG A 30 0.09 2.73 -2.11
CA ARG A 30 0.71 1.59 -1.43
C ARG A 30 2.17 1.92 -1.13
N PHE A 31 2.53 1.91 0.15
CA PHE A 31 3.91 2.09 0.60
C PHE A 31 4.74 0.83 0.39
N GLN A 32 6.05 1.01 0.28
CA GLN A 32 7.05 -0.05 0.24
C GLN A 32 7.68 -0.22 1.63
N GLY A 33 7.85 -1.46 2.07
CA GLY A 33 8.40 -1.84 3.38
C GLY A 33 7.34 -2.43 4.32
N CYS A 34 7.66 -3.58 4.94
CA CYS A 34 6.85 -4.20 6.00
C CYS A 34 7.75 -5.08 6.89
N ASP A 35 7.70 -4.87 8.20
CA ASP A 35 8.54 -5.55 9.21
C ASP A 35 7.84 -6.74 9.90
N ILE A 36 6.55 -6.96 9.65
CA ILE A 36 5.76 -8.00 10.33
C ILE A 36 6.05 -9.41 9.81
N GLY A 37 6.22 -9.57 8.49
CA GLY A 37 6.53 -10.88 7.89
C GLY A 37 5.39 -11.91 7.93
N CYS A 38 4.13 -11.48 7.79
CA CYS A 38 2.96 -12.36 7.82
C CYS A 38 3.03 -13.53 6.83
N ARG A 39 2.84 -14.78 7.31
CA ARG A 39 2.92 -15.99 6.49
C ARG A 39 2.00 -15.98 5.26
N ASN A 40 0.79 -15.45 5.43
CA ASN A 40 -0.28 -15.44 4.43
C ASN A 40 -0.55 -14.04 3.84
N CYS A 41 0.46 -13.16 3.81
CA CYS A 41 0.33 -11.91 3.06
C CYS A 41 0.17 -12.21 1.57
N ASP A 42 -0.79 -11.54 0.95
CA ASP A 42 -1.10 -11.58 -0.48
C ASP A 42 -0.21 -10.63 -1.32
N SER A 43 0.41 -9.63 -0.70
CA SER A 43 1.31 -8.65 -1.34
C SER A 43 2.77 -8.70 -0.80
N LYS A 44 3.39 -9.88 -0.80
CA LYS A 44 4.76 -10.08 -0.24
C LYS A 44 5.86 -9.30 -0.96
N GLU A 45 5.66 -8.93 -2.22
CA GLU A 45 6.55 -8.09 -3.02
C GLU A 45 6.79 -6.70 -2.39
N THR A 46 5.90 -6.26 -1.52
CA THR A 46 5.97 -4.95 -0.84
C THR A 46 6.91 -4.93 0.36
N TRP A 47 7.47 -6.06 0.80
CA TRP A 47 8.12 -6.13 2.12
C TRP A 47 9.49 -5.46 2.20
N ALA A 48 10.25 -5.44 1.10
CA ALA A 48 11.61 -4.93 1.13
C ALA A 48 11.63 -3.43 1.43
N PHE A 49 12.40 -3.00 2.44
CA PHE A 49 12.69 -1.59 2.69
C PHE A 49 13.76 -1.12 1.69
N LYS A 50 13.30 -0.63 0.53
CA LYS A 50 14.14 -0.08 -0.55
C LYS A 50 13.86 1.40 -0.74
#